data_AF-A0A498G528-F1
#
_entry.id   AF-A0A498G528-F1
#
_cell.length_a   1.000
_cell.length_b   1.000
_cell.length_c   1.000
_cell.angle_alpha   90.00
_cell.angle_beta   90.00
_cell.angle_gamma   90.00
#
_symmetry.space_group_name_H-M   'P 1'
#
loop_
_entity.id
_entity.type
_entity.pdbx_description
1 polymer ?
#
loop_
_entity_poly.entity_id
_entity_poly.type
_entity_poly.pdbx_seq_one_letter_code
_entity_poly.pdbx_strand_id
1 'polypeptide(L)'
;MNPSRPAPGPDAARAFRLGIAAGALVGLAFAGLVYWTGSVDIFAFGYVFALLFPVYLVLVAIALSVWLGYDKDETALRPVYRTER
;
A
#
# COMPACT_ATOMS: atom_id res chain seq x y z
N MET A 1 -19.56 -13.88 -13.85
CA MET A 1 -19.12 -14.89 -12.86
C MET A 1 -17.64 -15.15 -13.11
N ASN A 2 -16.73 -14.50 -12.37
CA ASN A 2 -15.31 -14.82 -12.49
C ASN A 2 -14.94 -15.82 -11.40
N PRO A 3 -14.35 -16.97 -11.74
CA PRO A 3 -13.93 -17.98 -10.77
C PRO A 3 -12.92 -17.35 -9.82
N SER A 4 -12.90 -17.81 -8.57
CA SER A 4 -12.01 -17.37 -7.49
C SER A 4 -10.61 -17.11 -8.03
N ARG A 5 -10.27 -15.82 -8.25
CA ARG A 5 -9.02 -15.48 -8.94
C ARG A 5 -7.87 -15.94 -8.04
N PRO A 6 -6.91 -16.72 -8.54
CA PRO A 6 -5.73 -17.08 -7.77
C PRO A 6 -5.05 -15.83 -7.22
N ALA A 7 -4.29 -15.97 -6.12
CA ALA A 7 -3.46 -14.86 -5.64
C ALA A 7 -2.52 -14.37 -6.77
N PRO A 8 -2.24 -13.06 -6.85
CA PRO A 8 -1.30 -12.52 -7.82
C PRO A 8 0.06 -13.24 -7.76
N GLY A 9 0.65 -13.49 -8.94
CA GLY A 9 1.89 -14.25 -9.06
C GLY A 9 3.16 -13.50 -8.62
N PRO A 10 4.34 -14.13 -8.76
CA PRO A 10 5.63 -13.56 -8.31
C PRO A 10 5.96 -12.18 -8.87
N ASP A 11 5.54 -11.88 -10.10
CA ASP A 11 5.76 -10.57 -10.73
C ASP A 11 4.99 -9.46 -10.01
N ALA A 12 3.77 -9.74 -9.56
CA ALA A 12 2.98 -8.80 -8.75
C ALA A 12 3.67 -8.56 -7.39
N ALA A 13 4.24 -9.58 -6.76
CA ALA A 13 4.99 -9.42 -5.51
C ALA A 13 6.23 -8.54 -5.70
N ARG A 14 6.95 -8.71 -6.83
CA ARG A 14 8.10 -7.86 -7.17
C ARG A 14 7.66 -6.42 -7.47
N ALA A 15 6.59 -6.24 -8.24
CA ALA A 15 6.01 -4.94 -8.55
C ALA A 15 5.54 -4.21 -7.28
N PHE A 16 4.91 -4.92 -6.34
CA PHE A 16 4.50 -4.35 -5.05
C PHE A 16 5.70 -3.80 -4.27
N ARG A 17 6.76 -4.61 -4.12
CA ARG A 17 7.97 -4.17 -3.41
C ARG A 17 8.63 -2.95 -4.05
N LEU A 18 8.73 -2.94 -5.38
CA LEU A 18 9.25 -1.80 -6.13
C LEU A 18 8.34 -0.57 -5.99
N GLY A 19 7.03 -0.76 -6.05
CA GLY A 19 6.03 0.29 -5.89
C GLY A 19 6.10 0.94 -4.50
N ILE A 20 6.28 0.15 -3.44
CA ILE A 20 6.47 0.68 -2.08
C ILE A 20 7.78 1.48 -2.00
N ALA A 21 8.89 0.96 -2.54
CA ALA A 21 10.16 1.67 -2.54
C ALA A 21 10.07 3.00 -3.32
N ALA A 22 9.46 2.97 -4.51
CA ALA A 22 9.22 4.16 -5.32
C ALA A 22 8.30 5.16 -4.59
N GLY A 23 7.19 4.70 -4.02
CA GLY A 23 6.26 5.52 -3.25
C GLY A 23 6.93 6.18 -2.04
N ALA A 24 7.79 5.45 -1.33
CA ALA A 24 8.60 5.99 -0.23
C ALA A 24 9.54 7.10 -0.72
N LEU A 25 10.26 6.88 -1.83
CA LEU A 25 11.13 7.90 -2.42
C LEU A 25 10.35 9.15 -2.83
N VAL A 26 9.17 8.99 -3.44
CA VAL A 26 8.31 10.14 -3.79
C VAL A 26 7.86 10.89 -2.54
N GLY A 27 7.41 10.20 -1.50
CA GLY A 27 6.98 10.82 -0.25
C GLY A 27 8.11 11.58 0.45
N LEU A 28 9.31 10.98 0.49
CA LEU A 28 10.51 11.62 1.05
C LEU A 28 10.95 12.85 0.24
N ALA A 29 10.97 12.75 -1.08
CA ALA A 29 11.32 13.86 -1.95
C ALA A 29 10.34 15.03 -1.79
N PHE A 30 9.03 14.72 -1.73
CA PHE A 30 7.99 15.72 -1.51
C PHE A 30 8.14 16.40 -0.14
N ALA A 31 8.27 15.63 0.94
CA ALA A 31 8.46 16.19 2.28
C ALA A 31 9.73 17.05 2.36
N GLY A 32 10.84 16.57 1.78
CA GLY A 32 12.11 17.30 1.71
C GLY A 32 11.99 18.62 0.94
N LEU A 33 11.27 18.63 -0.18
CA LEU A 33 11.01 19.84 -0.96
C LEU A 33 10.16 20.86 -0.17
N VAL A 34 9.12 20.40 0.52
CA VAL A 34 8.26 21.25 1.35
C VAL A 34 9.06 21.89 2.49
N TYR A 35 9.95 21.13 3.14
CA TYR A 35 10.85 21.67 4.16
C TYR A 35 11.89 22.64 3.56
N TRP A 36 12.51 22.28 2.43
CA TRP A 36 13.51 23.11 1.76
C TRP A 36 12.99 24.48 1.38
N THR A 37 11.73 24.55 0.92
CA THR A 37 11.07 25.82 0.56
C THR A 37 10.68 26.67 1.77
N GLY A 38 10.88 26.17 3.01
CA GLY A 38 10.51 26.86 4.24
C GLY A 38 9.01 26.85 4.53
N SER A 39 8.24 26.01 3.83
CA SER A 39 6.78 25.92 4.00
C SER A 39 6.38 25.31 5.34
N VAL A 40 7.29 24.58 5.99
CA VAL A 40 7.10 23.95 7.30
C VAL A 40 8.36 24.11 8.15
N ASP A 41 8.19 24.23 9.46
CA ASP A 41 9.31 24.20 10.41
C ASP A 41 9.81 22.77 10.69
N ILE A 42 10.87 22.65 11.49
CA ILE A 42 11.49 21.37 11.81
C ILE A 42 10.59 20.43 12.63
N PHE A 43 9.69 20.97 13.47
CA PHE A 43 8.77 20.16 14.28
C PHE A 43 7.63 19.62 13.41
N ALA A 44 7.08 20.45 12.53
CA ALA A 44 6.09 20.05 11.54
C ALA A 44 6.68 19.02 10.57
N PHE A 45 7.92 19.21 10.11
CA PHE A 45 8.63 18.21 9.30
C PHE A 45 8.80 16.87 10.06
N GLY A 46 9.19 16.93 11.34
CA GLY A 46 9.28 15.76 12.21
C GLY A 46 7.93 15.05 12.39
N TYR A 47 6.84 15.80 12.56
CA TYR A 47 5.48 15.27 12.63
C TYR A 47 5.07 14.53 11.34
N VAL A 48 5.34 15.13 10.18
CA VAL A 48 5.10 14.50 8.88
C VAL A 48 5.84 13.17 8.79
N PHE A 49 7.11 13.14 9.18
CA PHE A 49 7.93 11.94 9.10
C PHE A 49 7.49 10.84 10.08
N ALA A 50 7.16 11.21 11.33
CA ALA A 50 6.86 10.25 12.38
C ALA A 50 5.43 9.68 12.30
N LEU A 51 4.45 10.50 11.89
CA LEU A 51 3.03 10.13 11.93
C LEU A 51 2.39 10.03 10.56
N LEU A 52 2.63 10.99 9.66
CA LEU A 52 1.94 11.00 8.36
C LEU A 52 2.61 10.07 7.34
N PHE A 53 3.93 9.96 7.35
CA PHE A 53 4.66 9.13 6.38
C PHE A 53 4.31 7.63 6.48
N PRO A 54 4.20 7.01 7.68
CA PRO A 54 3.71 5.64 7.81
C PRO A 54 2.28 5.47 7.25
N VAL A 55 1.38 6.40 7.55
CA VAL A 55 0.00 6.38 7.04
C VAL A 55 -0.03 6.49 5.53
N TYR A 56 0.77 7.39 4.97
CA TYR A 56 0.94 7.53 3.53
C TYR A 56 1.41 6.22 2.88
N LEU A 57 2.40 5.52 3.46
CA LEU A 57 2.85 4.23 2.92
C LEU A 57 1.76 3.15 2.99
N VAL A 58 0.90 3.17 4.00
CA VAL A 58 -0.29 2.29 4.06
C VAL A 58 -1.24 2.61 2.91
N LEU A 59 -1.49 3.89 2.61
CA LEU A 59 -2.33 4.28 1.47
C LEU A 59 -1.72 3.83 0.13
N VAL A 60 -0.41 4.00 -0.05
CA VAL A 60 0.32 3.49 -1.21
C VAL A 60 0.17 1.97 -1.32
N ALA A 61 0.33 1.25 -0.21
CA ALA A 61 0.16 -0.21 -0.16
C ALA A 61 -1.26 -0.64 -0.54
N ILE A 62 -2.29 0.06 -0.06
CA ILE A 62 -3.69 -0.21 -0.42
C ILE A 62 -3.90 0.00 -1.92
N ALA A 63 -3.46 1.14 -2.45
CA ALA A 63 -3.59 1.45 -3.88
C ALA A 63 -2.88 0.39 -4.74
N LEU A 64 -1.66 0.00 -4.38
CA LEU A 64 -0.92 -1.07 -5.06
C LEU A 64 -1.61 -2.42 -4.93
N SER A 65 -2.19 -2.74 -3.77
CA SER A 65 -2.91 -4.00 -3.54
C SER A 65 -4.12 -4.12 -4.47
N VAL A 66 -4.91 -3.05 -4.59
CA VAL A 66 -6.03 -3.00 -5.53
C VAL A 66 -5.53 -3.09 -6.97
N TRP A 67 -4.53 -2.29 -7.33
CA TRP A 67 -3.99 -2.23 -8.70
C TRP A 67 -3.39 -3.57 -9.16
N LEU A 68 -2.71 -4.29 -8.27
CA LEU A 68 -2.10 -5.60 -8.55
C LEU A 68 -3.07 -6.77 -8.38
N GLY A 69 -4.32 -6.51 -8.00
CA GLY A 69 -5.36 -7.52 -7.86
C GLY A 69 -5.21 -8.42 -6.62
N TYR A 70 -4.57 -7.92 -5.57
CA TYR A 70 -4.59 -8.55 -4.25
C TYR A 70 -5.95 -8.38 -3.56
N ASP A 71 -6.73 -7.37 -3.95
CA ASP A 71 -8.09 -7.17 -3.49
C ASP A 71 -8.97 -8.38 -3.84
N LYS A 72 -9.64 -8.94 -2.83
CA LYS A 72 -10.55 -10.08 -2.97
C LYS A 72 -11.96 -9.61 -2.69
N ASP A 73 -12.85 -9.88 -3.64
CA ASP A 73 -14.28 -9.59 -3.50
C ASP A 73 -14.92 -10.45 -2.40
N GLU A 74 -15.98 -9.95 -1.77
CA GLU A 74 -16.74 -10.63 -0.71
C GLU A 74 -17.29 -11.98 -1.21
N THR A 75 -17.55 -12.07 -2.51
CA THR A 75 -17.97 -13.29 -3.21
C THR A 75 -16.92 -14.41 -3.21
N ALA A 76 -15.66 -14.11 -2.87
CA ALA A 76 -14.59 -15.08 -2.70
C ALA A 76 -14.73 -15.91 -1.41
N LEU A 77 -15.48 -15.41 -0.42
CA LEU A 77 -15.78 -16.14 0.82
C LEU A 77 -16.90 -17.14 0.56
N ARG A 78 -16.56 -18.38 0.15
CA ARG A 78 -17.54 -19.47 0.07
C ARG A 78 -17.67 -20.19 1.43
N PRO A 79 -18.90 -20.52 1.88
CA PRO A 79 -19.10 -21.34 3.06
C PRO A 79 -18.36 -22.67 2.92
N VAL A 80 -17.51 -23.01 3.89
CA VAL A 80 -16.84 -24.31 3.98
C VAL A 80 -17.62 -25.16 4.98
N TYR A 81 -18.25 -26.24 4.49
CA TYR A 81 -18.93 -27.21 5.34
C TYR A 81 -17.92 -28.26 5.84
N ARG A 82 -17.89 -28.50 7.15
CA ARG A 82 -17.09 -29.59 7.74
C ARG A 82 -17.86 -30.89 7.54
N THR A 83 -17.28 -31.85 6.80
CA THR A 83 -17.83 -33.21 6.71
C THR A 83 -17.60 -33.89 8.06
N GLU A 84 -18.68 -34.16 8.81
CA GLU A 84 -18.61 -35.00 10.00
C GLU A 84 -18.15 -36.41 9.59
N ARG A 85 -17.14 -36.93 10.29
CA ARG A 85 -16.68 -38.32 10.22
C ARG A 85 -17.14 -39.04 11.47
#